data_AF-A0A0F9SLG3-F1
#
_entry.id   AF-A0A0F9SLG3-F1
#
_cell.length_a   1.000
_cell.length_b   1.000
_cell.length_c   1.000
_cell.angle_alpha   90.00
_cell.angle_beta   90.00
_cell.angle_gamma   90.00
#
_symmetry.space_group_name_H-M   'P 1'
#
loop_
_entity.id
_entity.type
_entity.pdbx_description
1 polymer ?
#
loop_
_entity_poly.entity_id
_entity_poly.type
_entity_poly.pdbx_seq_one_letter_code
_entity_poly.pdbx_strand_id
1 'polypeptide(L)'
;MPAKPLARRHWPKLIVLRLHGQTTRQIGRELDKAHSSVAATLHHPEVKEAIESGLDALEPVLRGAMRAARGEAFEVLMELLGCTDNRVRLMAATAILDRTGITAGHTIKIEASVDFDPDKVEEELAQLAAKAAQGAE
;
A
#
# COMPACT_ATOMS: atom_id res chain seq x y z
N MET A 1 0.99 -38.52 -10.66
CA MET A 1 -0.36 -39.01 -10.28
C MET A 1 -1.14 -37.87 -9.64
N PRO A 2 -2.38 -37.57 -10.06
CA PRO A 2 -3.19 -36.56 -9.39
C PRO A 2 -3.46 -36.98 -7.95
N ALA A 3 -3.30 -36.06 -7.00
CA ALA A 3 -3.50 -36.34 -5.59
C ALA A 3 -4.98 -36.60 -5.31
N LYS A 4 -5.27 -37.66 -4.54
CA LYS A 4 -6.64 -38.00 -4.18
C LYS A 4 -7.18 -36.97 -3.16
N PRO A 5 -8.37 -36.39 -3.38
CA PRO A 5 -8.99 -35.50 -2.41
C PRO A 5 -9.30 -36.21 -1.10
N LEU A 6 -9.44 -35.44 -0.03
CA LEU A 6 -9.81 -35.93 1.29
C LEU A 6 -11.24 -36.46 1.29
N ALA A 7 -11.49 -37.46 2.14
CA ALA A 7 -12.84 -37.93 2.38
C ALA A 7 -13.74 -36.78 2.91
N ARG A 8 -15.01 -36.76 2.49
CA ARG A 8 -15.99 -35.70 2.83
C ARG A 8 -16.09 -35.40 4.33
N ARG A 9 -15.88 -36.40 5.20
CA ARG A 9 -15.83 -36.22 6.67
C ARG A 9 -14.82 -35.18 7.16
N HIS A 10 -13.77 -34.89 6.38
CA HIS A 10 -12.73 -33.92 6.74
C HIS A 10 -13.01 -32.51 6.19
N TRP A 11 -14.00 -32.36 5.32
CA TRP A 11 -14.26 -31.08 4.64
C TRP A 11 -14.72 -29.97 5.59
N PRO A 12 -15.64 -30.20 6.56
CA PRO A 12 -16.06 -29.13 7.47
C PRO A 12 -14.88 -28.54 8.25
N LYS A 13 -14.01 -29.40 8.79
CA LYS A 13 -12.81 -28.95 9.52
C LYS A 13 -11.83 -28.23 8.57
N LEU A 14 -11.59 -28.74 7.38
CA LEU A 14 -10.75 -28.08 6.37
C LEU A 14 -11.26 -26.69 6.00
N ILE A 15 -12.57 -26.54 5.78
CA ILE A 15 -13.22 -25.25 5.45
C ILE A 15 -13.00 -24.26 6.59
N VAL A 16 -13.28 -24.67 7.83
CA VAL A 16 -13.07 -23.82 9.01
C VAL A 16 -11.62 -23.37 9.10
N LEU A 17 -10.66 -24.28 9.01
CA LEU A 17 -9.24 -23.93 9.10
C LEU A 17 -8.81 -23.00 7.96
N ARG A 18 -9.40 -23.15 6.76
CA ARG A 18 -9.14 -22.27 5.63
C ARG A 18 -9.72 -20.87 5.85
N LEU A 19 -10.92 -20.75 6.40
CA LEU A 19 -11.53 -19.45 6.77
C LEU A 19 -10.74 -18.73 7.86
N HIS A 20 -10.05 -19.46 8.74
CA HIS A 20 -9.10 -18.90 9.71
C HIS A 20 -7.76 -18.46 9.09
N GLY A 21 -7.63 -18.46 7.76
CA GLY A 21 -6.44 -18.01 7.05
C GLY A 21 -5.27 -19.00 7.08
N GLN A 22 -5.48 -20.24 7.53
CA GLN A 22 -4.40 -21.22 7.56
C GLN A 22 -3.92 -21.59 6.14
N THR A 23 -2.61 -21.80 6.04
CA THR A 23 -2.00 -22.34 4.83
C THR A 23 -2.35 -23.82 4.67
N THR A 24 -2.36 -24.28 3.43
CA THR A 24 -2.51 -25.70 3.06
C THR A 24 -1.54 -26.64 3.78
N ARG A 25 -0.33 -26.19 4.14
CA ARG A 25 0.64 -26.96 4.94
C ARG A 25 0.26 -27.03 6.42
N GLN A 26 -0.29 -25.96 6.99
CA GLN A 26 -0.79 -25.96 8.38
C GLN A 26 -2.02 -26.87 8.49
N ILE A 27 -2.97 -26.74 7.56
CA ILE A 27 -4.15 -27.60 7.49
C ILE A 27 -3.74 -29.07 7.34
N GLY A 28 -2.76 -29.37 6.48
CA GLY A 28 -2.24 -30.73 6.32
C GLY A 28 -1.65 -31.31 7.61
N ARG A 29 -0.90 -30.51 8.37
CA ARG A 29 -0.38 -30.91 9.69
C ARG A 29 -1.50 -31.15 10.70
N GLU A 30 -2.51 -30.29 10.73
CA GLU A 30 -3.60 -30.37 11.71
C GLU A 30 -4.60 -31.51 11.42
N LEU A 31 -4.78 -31.86 10.14
CA LEU A 31 -5.63 -32.98 9.72
C LEU A 31 -4.87 -34.31 9.66
N ASP A 32 -3.55 -34.29 9.87
CA ASP A 32 -2.64 -35.40 9.60
C ASP A 32 -2.86 -35.97 8.18
N LYS A 33 -2.74 -35.08 7.18
CA LYS A 33 -2.96 -35.39 5.76
C LYS A 33 -1.87 -34.79 4.88
N ALA A 34 -1.63 -35.47 3.76
CA ALA A 34 -0.75 -34.96 2.73
C ALA A 34 -1.21 -33.58 2.24
N HIS A 35 -0.27 -32.66 2.15
CA HIS A 35 -0.49 -31.31 1.63
C HIS A 35 -1.15 -31.32 0.23
N SER A 36 -0.77 -32.28 -0.62
CA SER A 36 -1.33 -32.46 -1.96
C SER A 36 -2.82 -32.86 -1.94
N SER A 37 -3.25 -33.69 -0.98
CA SER A 37 -4.67 -34.04 -0.80
C SER A 37 -5.51 -32.88 -0.26
N VAL A 38 -4.94 -32.06 0.63
CA VAL A 38 -5.58 -30.82 1.11
C VAL A 38 -5.78 -29.85 -0.05
N ALA A 39 -4.73 -29.62 -0.85
CA ALA A 39 -4.80 -28.76 -2.04
C ALA A 39 -5.86 -29.27 -3.03
N ALA A 40 -5.86 -30.56 -3.34
CA ALA A 40 -6.87 -31.16 -4.22
C ALA A 40 -8.30 -30.98 -3.70
N THR A 41 -8.51 -31.04 -2.37
CA THR A 41 -9.82 -30.85 -1.75
C THR A 41 -10.28 -29.39 -1.79
N LEU A 42 -9.38 -28.43 -1.61
CA LEU A 42 -9.70 -27.00 -1.69
C LEU A 42 -10.13 -26.56 -3.09
N HIS A 43 -9.72 -27.29 -4.13
CA HIS A 43 -10.18 -27.07 -5.51
C HIS A 43 -11.52 -27.76 -5.82
N HIS A 44 -12.08 -28.55 -4.90
CA HIS A 44 -13.39 -29.16 -5.11
C HIS A 44 -14.49 -28.09 -5.10
N PRO A 45 -15.43 -28.09 -6.06
CA PRO A 45 -16.43 -27.02 -6.23
C PRO A 45 -17.26 -26.78 -4.95
N GLU A 46 -17.82 -27.83 -4.34
CA GLU A 46 -18.58 -27.70 -3.09
C GLU A 46 -17.77 -27.09 -1.93
N VAL A 47 -16.48 -27.43 -1.81
CA VAL A 47 -15.61 -26.91 -0.75
C VAL A 47 -15.26 -25.45 -1.02
N LYS A 48 -14.99 -25.13 -2.29
CA LYS A 48 -14.69 -23.78 -2.74
C LYS A 48 -15.89 -22.86 -2.52
N GLU A 49 -17.08 -23.27 -2.93
CA GLU A 49 -18.33 -22.52 -2.74
C GLU A 49 -18.63 -22.28 -1.26
N ALA A 50 -18.45 -23.29 -0.40
CA ALA A 50 -18.63 -23.13 1.04
C ALA A 50 -17.62 -22.16 1.67
N ILE A 51 -16.37 -22.12 1.18
CA ILE A 51 -15.36 -21.15 1.63
C ILE A 51 -15.73 -19.74 1.14
N GLU A 52 -16.13 -19.59 -0.13
CA GLU A 52 -16.53 -18.30 -0.69
C GLU A 52 -17.73 -17.72 0.06
N SER A 53 -18.79 -18.52 0.26
CA SER A 53 -19.95 -18.11 1.06
C SER A 53 -19.59 -17.75 2.51
N GLY A 54 -18.66 -18.49 3.13
CA GLY A 54 -18.16 -18.18 4.47
C GLY A 54 -17.37 -16.87 4.53
N LEU A 55 -16.59 -16.55 3.50
CA LEU A 55 -15.85 -15.28 3.39
C LEU A 55 -16.80 -14.11 3.16
N ASP A 56 -17.81 -14.27 2.31
CA ASP A 56 -18.84 -13.26 2.05
C ASP A 56 -19.62 -12.92 3.34
N ALA A 57 -19.88 -13.92 4.19
CA ALA A 57 -20.51 -13.70 5.49
C ALA A 57 -19.58 -12.99 6.50
N LEU A 58 -18.27 -13.16 6.39
CA LEU A 58 -17.27 -12.51 7.24
C LEU A 58 -16.95 -11.08 6.79
N GLU A 59 -17.13 -10.74 5.52
CA GLU A 59 -16.79 -9.43 4.97
C GLU A 59 -17.48 -8.26 5.70
N PRO A 60 -18.80 -8.29 6.00
CA PRO A 60 -19.47 -7.23 6.74
C PRO A 60 -18.93 -7.07 8.16
N VAL A 61 -18.60 -8.19 8.82
CA VAL A 61 -18.04 -8.22 10.18
C VAL A 61 -16.65 -7.59 10.20
N LEU A 62 -15.79 -7.99 9.25
CA LEU A 62 -14.46 -7.40 9.09
C LEU A 62 -14.53 -5.92 8.73
N ARG A 63 -15.46 -5.53 7.85
CA ARG A 63 -15.69 -4.13 7.48
C ARG A 63 -16.20 -3.31 8.67
N GLY A 64 -17.08 -3.89 9.49
CA GLY A 64 -17.54 -3.29 10.74
C GLY A 64 -16.41 -3.11 11.75
N ALA A 65 -15.62 -4.16 11.99
CA ALA A 65 -14.46 -4.12 12.86
C ALA A 65 -13.40 -3.12 12.38
N MET A 66 -13.12 -3.05 11.07
CA MET A 66 -12.22 -2.06 10.50
C MET A 66 -12.75 -0.63 10.64
N ARG A 67 -14.07 -0.41 10.53
CA ARG A 67 -14.68 0.91 10.79
C ARG A 67 -14.59 1.30 12.26
N ALA A 68 -14.85 0.37 13.18
CA ALA A 68 -14.71 0.58 14.61
C ALA A 68 -13.26 0.90 14.99
N ALA A 69 -12.30 0.09 14.52
CA ALA A 69 -10.87 0.34 14.70
C ALA A 69 -10.41 1.66 14.07
N ARG A 70 -11.01 2.06 12.93
CA ARG A 70 -10.75 3.38 12.32
C ARG A 70 -11.31 4.52 13.19
N GLY A 71 -12.42 4.30 13.88
CA GLY A 71 -12.99 5.23 14.87
C GLY A 71 -12.09 5.38 16.10
N GLU A 72 -11.71 4.28 16.74
CA GLU A 72 -10.80 4.27 17.89
C GLU A 72 -9.44 4.90 17.55
N ALA A 73 -8.87 4.56 16.38
CA ALA A 73 -7.64 5.18 15.91
C ALA A 73 -7.81 6.68 15.62
N PHE A 74 -9.00 7.14 15.23
CA PHE A 74 -9.29 8.55 15.02
C PHE A 74 -9.41 9.31 16.36
N GLU A 75 -10.01 8.71 17.38
CA GLU A 75 -10.07 9.26 18.74
C GLU A 75 -8.67 9.43 19.33
N VAL A 76 -7.80 8.43 19.21
CA VAL A 76 -6.39 8.52 19.63
C VAL A 76 -5.66 9.64 18.90
N LEU A 77 -5.88 9.81 17.60
CA LEU A 77 -5.28 10.92 16.85
C LEU A 77 -5.78 12.29 17.34
N MET A 78 -7.06 12.40 17.72
CA MET A 78 -7.63 13.63 18.29
C MET A 78 -7.04 13.93 19.68
N GLU A 79 -6.81 12.93 20.52
CA GLU A 79 -6.12 13.10 21.81
C GLU A 79 -4.67 13.58 21.61
N LEU A 80 -3.96 13.03 20.61
CA LEU A 80 -2.58 13.39 20.31
C LEU A 80 -2.42 14.85 19.81
N LEU A 81 -3.48 15.52 19.36
CA LEU A 81 -3.45 16.96 19.06
C LEU A 81 -3.22 17.82 20.31
N GLY A 82 -3.64 17.33 21.48
CA GLY A 82 -3.45 17.96 22.78
C GLY A 82 -2.11 17.64 23.47
N CYS A 83 -1.27 16.79 22.86
CA CYS A 83 0.07 16.49 23.38
C CYS A 83 0.93 17.76 23.47
N THR A 84 1.94 17.80 24.35
CA THR A 84 2.88 18.93 24.45
C THR A 84 4.01 18.86 23.43
N ASP A 85 4.29 17.67 22.90
CA ASP A 85 5.31 17.47 21.87
C ASP A 85 4.78 17.89 20.48
N ASN A 86 5.34 18.98 19.95
CA ASN A 86 4.94 19.54 18.67
C ASN A 86 5.13 18.61 17.47
N ARG A 87 6.10 17.69 17.52
CA ARG A 87 6.32 16.71 16.45
C ARG A 87 5.20 15.68 16.43
N VAL A 88 4.80 15.19 17.62
CA VAL A 88 3.71 14.22 17.77
C VAL A 88 2.38 14.85 17.34
N ARG A 89 2.10 16.09 17.75
CA ARG A 89 0.90 16.84 17.33
C ARG A 89 0.84 17.05 15.82
N LEU A 90 1.96 17.42 15.19
CA LEU A 90 2.03 17.61 13.75
C LEU A 90 1.75 16.30 13.01
N MET A 91 2.36 15.19 13.45
CA MET A 91 2.10 13.87 12.86
C MET A 91 0.63 13.47 13.00
N ALA A 92 0.01 13.74 14.15
CA ALA A 92 -1.41 13.48 14.37
C ALA A 92 -2.29 14.34 13.45
N ALA A 93 -2.00 15.63 13.33
CA ALA A 93 -2.70 16.56 12.45
C ALA A 93 -2.60 16.15 10.97
N THR A 94 -1.40 15.83 10.47
CA THR A 94 -1.20 15.31 9.11
C THR A 94 -1.99 14.03 8.88
N ALA A 95 -1.92 13.10 9.83
CA ALA A 95 -2.62 11.81 9.75
C ALA A 95 -4.16 11.95 9.79
N ILE A 96 -4.69 13.01 10.38
CA ILE A 96 -6.13 13.38 10.32
C ILE A 96 -6.46 13.95 8.94
N LEU A 97 -5.68 14.92 8.45
CA LEU A 97 -5.90 15.56 7.14
C LEU A 97 -5.91 14.52 6.01
N ASP A 98 -4.92 13.61 6.00
CA ASP A 98 -4.83 12.52 5.03
C ASP A 98 -6.07 11.61 5.07
N ARG A 99 -6.58 11.31 6.26
CA ARG A 99 -7.78 10.46 6.45
C ARG A 99 -9.08 11.15 6.07
N THR A 100 -9.12 12.48 6.09
CA THR A 100 -10.26 13.31 5.64
C THR A 100 -10.22 13.61 4.14
N GLY A 101 -9.16 13.19 3.44
CA GLY A 101 -9.00 13.43 2.01
C GLY A 101 -8.58 14.86 1.65
N ILE A 102 -8.15 15.64 2.64
CA ILE A 102 -7.61 16.99 2.43
C ILE A 102 -6.14 16.82 2.05
N THR A 103 -5.84 16.91 0.76
CA THR A 103 -4.48 16.83 0.24
C THR A 103 -3.88 18.21 0.01
N ALA A 104 -2.54 18.27 -0.07
CA ALA A 104 -1.86 19.47 -0.51
C ALA A 104 -2.35 19.89 -1.91
N GLY A 105 -2.45 21.22 -2.12
CA GLY A 105 -2.93 21.80 -3.37
C GLY A 105 -2.02 21.56 -4.57
N HIS A 106 -2.25 22.31 -5.66
CA HIS A 106 -1.53 22.12 -6.91
C HIS A 106 -0.03 22.35 -6.74
N THR A 107 0.77 21.38 -7.19
CA THR A 107 2.22 21.55 -7.30
C THR A 107 2.53 22.32 -8.59
N ILE A 108 2.97 23.57 -8.46
CA ILE A 108 3.41 24.36 -9.62
C ILE A 108 4.86 23.97 -9.92
N LYS A 109 5.08 23.33 -11.07
CA LYS A 109 6.41 23.13 -11.62
C LYS A 109 6.73 24.30 -12.54
N ILE A 110 7.81 25.01 -12.23
CA ILE A 110 8.36 26.05 -13.11
C ILE A 110 9.56 25.42 -13.80
N GLU A 111 9.43 25.15 -15.08
CA GLU A 111 10.53 24.73 -15.95
C GLU A 111 10.98 25.96 -16.74
N ALA A 112 12.20 26.42 -16.50
CA ALA A 112 12.81 27.51 -17.23
C ALA A 112 13.88 26.91 -18.17
N SER A 113 13.67 27.04 -19.48
CA SER A 113 14.71 26.80 -20.48
C SER A 113 15.55 28.06 -20.60
N VAL A 114 16.86 27.93 -20.40
CA VAL A 114 17.81 28.99 -20.73
C VAL A 114 18.32 28.70 -22.14
N ASP A 115 17.89 29.48 -23.11
CA ASP A 115 18.46 29.43 -24.46
C ASP A 115 19.88 30.02 -24.40
N PHE A 116 20.87 29.14 -24.38
CA PHE A 116 22.28 29.50 -24.53
C PHE A 116 22.59 29.60 -26.02
N ASP A 117 22.80 30.81 -26.50
CA ASP A 117 23.24 31.11 -27.86
C ASP A 117 24.77 31.28 -27.85
N PRO A 118 25.55 30.24 -28.21
CA PRO A 118 27.01 30.27 -28.16
C PRO A 118 27.61 31.34 -29.08
N ASP A 119 26.93 31.69 -30.18
CA ASP A 119 27.45 32.62 -31.18
C ASP A 119 27.49 34.05 -30.64
N LYS A 120 26.54 34.43 -29.77
CA LYS A 120 26.56 35.74 -29.07
C LYS A 120 27.68 35.83 -28.04
N VAL A 121 28.05 34.71 -27.42
CA VAL A 121 29.13 34.68 -26.43
C VAL A 121 30.49 34.90 -27.11
N GLU A 122 30.70 34.30 -28.28
CA GLU A 122 31.92 34.53 -29.05
C GLU A 122 32.03 35.97 -29.56
N GLU A 123 30.90 36.57 -29.99
CA GLU A 123 30.87 37.96 -30.44
C GLU A 123 31.16 38.95 -29.28
N GLU A 124 30.59 38.72 -28.09
CA GLU A 124 30.87 39.55 -26.90
C GLU A 124 32.31 39.38 -26.40
N LEU A 125 32.87 38.16 -26.44
CA LEU A 125 34.27 37.89 -26.10
C LEU A 125 35.23 38.57 -27.08
N ALA A 126 34.93 38.57 -28.38
CA ALA A 126 35.72 39.27 -29.38
C ALA A 126 35.66 40.79 -29.20
N GLN A 127 34.49 41.35 -28.86
CA GLN A 127 34.33 42.78 -28.58
C GLN A 127 35.06 43.21 -27.30
N LEU A 128 35.07 42.37 -26.26
CA LEU A 128 35.83 42.59 -25.02
C LEU A 128 37.34 42.54 -25.26
N ALA A 129 37.81 41.58 -26.07
CA ALA A 129 39.21 41.49 -26.45
C ALA A 129 39.68 42.70 -27.27
N ALA A 130 38.84 43.19 -28.20
CA ALA A 130 39.12 44.38 -28.98
C ALA A 130 39.16 45.66 -28.12
N LYS A 131 38.26 45.81 -27.15
CA LYS A 131 38.29 46.93 -26.20
C LYS A 131 39.50 46.88 -25.27
N ALA A 132 39.93 45.69 -24.85
CA ALA A 132 41.14 45.53 -24.03
C ALA A 132 42.41 45.91 -24.80
N ALA A 133 42.47 45.63 -26.10
CA ALA A 133 43.60 46.02 -26.96
C ALA A 133 43.65 47.54 -27.22
N GLN A 134 42.50 48.21 -27.31
CA GLN A 134 42.42 49.66 -27.53
C GLN A 134 42.68 50.51 -26.28
N GLY A 135 42.67 49.91 -25.07
CA GLY A 135 42.99 50.59 -23.81
C GLY A 135 44.45 50.47 -23.37
N ALA A 136 45.31 49.89 -24.20
CA ALA A 136 46.72 49.58 -23.89
C ALA A 136 47.75 50.39 -24.71
N GLU A 137 47.30 51.35 -25.54
CA GLU A 137 48.13 52.45 -26.09
C GLU A 137 47.97 53.72 -25.26
#